data_AF-A0A8H5GZV1-F1
#
_entry.id   AF-A0A8H5GZV1-F1
#
_cell.length_a   1.000
_cell.length_b   1.000
_cell.length_c   1.000
_cell.angle_alpha   90.00
_cell.angle_beta   90.00
_cell.angle_gamma   90.00
#
_symmetry.space_group_name_H-M   'P 1'
#
loop_
_entity.id
_entity.type
_entity.pdbx_description
1 polymer ?
#
loop_
_entity_poly.entity_id
_entity_poly.type
_entity_poly.pdbx_seq_one_letter_code
_entity_poly.pdbx_strand_id
1 'polypeptide(L)' 'MPAAFLSRVTSMPLLSRTLDPILGVFTGFLAYYMYETHPRNAIPPGETLLELTRWKLEKRQQEGPKKPE' A
#
# COMPACT_ATOMS: atom_id res chain seq x y z
N MET A 1 51.34 1.93 -14.47
CA MET A 1 50.12 2.56 -15.05
C MET A 1 49.44 1.48 -15.89
N PRO A 2 48.12 1.16 -15.77
CA PRO A 2 47.01 2.02 -15.33
C PRO A 2 46.01 1.37 -14.33
N ALA A 3 45.49 2.16 -13.39
CA ALA A 3 44.39 1.80 -12.48
C ALA A 3 43.15 2.66 -12.80
N ALA A 4 42.59 2.50 -13.99
CA ALA A 4 41.49 3.36 -14.47
C ALA A 4 40.46 2.57 -15.29
N PHE A 5 39.97 1.44 -14.79
CA PHE A 5 38.97 0.66 -15.54
C PHE A 5 37.82 0.05 -14.72
N LEU A 6 37.48 0.61 -13.57
CA LEU A 6 36.24 0.21 -12.89
C LEU A 6 35.30 1.42 -12.81
N SER A 7 34.68 1.68 -13.96
CA SER A 7 33.23 1.80 -14.10
C SER A 7 32.51 2.09 -12.78
N ARG A 8 32.41 3.38 -12.47
CA ARG A 8 31.60 3.92 -11.37
C ARG A 8 30.12 3.93 -11.76
N VAL A 9 29.61 2.81 -12.27
CA VAL A 9 28.17 2.59 -12.54
C VAL A 9 27.57 1.87 -11.35
N THR A 10 27.60 2.52 -10.18
CA THR A 10 27.00 1.98 -8.95
C THR A 10 26.31 3.10 -8.21
N SER A 11 25.39 3.77 -8.90
CA SER A 11 24.61 4.89 -8.35
C SER A 11 23.12 4.64 -8.50
N MET A 12 22.62 3.44 -8.17
CA MET A 12 21.17 3.29 -7.96
C MET A 12 20.73 2.12 -7.06
N PRO A 13 21.43 1.74 -5.96
CA PRO A 13 20.91 0.70 -5.06
C PRO A 13 19.69 1.18 -4.24
N LEU A 14 19.35 2.47 -4.26
CA LEU A 14 18.23 3.01 -3.49
C LEU A 14 16.87 2.89 -4.18
N LEU A 15 16.82 2.76 -5.52
CA LEU A 15 15.55 2.71 -6.24
C LEU A 15 14.86 1.34 -6.08
N SER A 16 15.58 0.22 -6.28
CA SER A 16 15.00 -1.12 -6.09
C SER A 16 14.63 -1.39 -4.63
N ARG A 17 15.44 -0.91 -3.68
CA ARG A 17 15.19 -1.15 -2.24
C ARG A 17 13.87 -0.55 -1.73
N THR A 18 13.32 0.46 -2.41
CA THR A 18 12.02 1.05 -2.08
C THR A 18 10.91 0.63 -3.05
N LEU A 19 11.24 0.35 -4.32
CA LEU A 19 10.27 -0.12 -5.31
C LEU A 19 9.71 -1.50 -4.96
N ASP A 20 10.57 -2.44 -4.55
CA ASP A 20 10.20 -3.82 -4.23
C ASP A 20 9.12 -3.93 -3.13
N PRO A 21 9.24 -3.26 -1.97
CA PRO A 21 8.20 -3.29 -0.95
C PRO A 21 6.92 -2.54 -1.36
N ILE A 22 7.02 -1.44 -2.12
CA ILE A 22 5.84 -0.74 -2.65
C ILE A 22 5.05 -1.66 -3.58
N LEU A 23 5.77 -2.32 -4.50
CA LEU A 23 5.17 -3.30 -5.41
C LEU A 23 4.59 -4.49 -4.66
N GLY A 24 5.25 -4.99 -3.61
CA GLY A 24 4.73 -6.07 -2.78
C GLY A 24 3.42 -5.72 -2.08
N VAL A 25 3.35 -4.54 -1.44
CA VAL A 25 2.12 -4.05 -0.79
C VAL A 25 1.02 -3.81 -1.81
N PHE A 26 1.33 -3.19 -2.95
CA PHE A 26 0.38 -2.95 -4.02
C PHE A 26 -0.18 -4.26 -4.58
N THR A 27 0.69 -5.25 -4.81
CA THR A 27 0.30 -6.58 -5.30
C THR A 27 -0.59 -7.30 -4.29
N GLY A 28 -0.28 -7.22 -2.99
CA GLY A 28 -1.14 -7.79 -1.95
C GLY A 28 -2.53 -7.16 -1.91
N PHE A 29 -2.61 -5.82 -2.02
CA PHE A 29 -3.88 -5.12 -2.07
C PHE A 29 -4.69 -5.48 -3.33
N LEU A 30 -4.03 -5.56 -4.48
CA LEU A 30 -4.66 -5.95 -5.75
C LEU A 30 -5.20 -7.38 -5.69
N ALA A 31 -4.43 -8.33 -5.14
CA ALA A 31 -4.86 -9.70 -4.97
C ALA A 31 -6.11 -9.80 -4.06
N TYR A 32 -6.13 -9.03 -2.97
CA TYR A 32 -7.30 -8.93 -2.09
C TYR A 32 -8.52 -8.34 -2.83
N TYR A 33 -8.33 -7.27 -3.60
CA TYR A 33 -9.39 -6.67 -4.40
C TYR A 33 -9.98 -7.65 -5.42
N MET A 34 -9.14 -8.43 -6.11
CA MET A 34 -9.63 -9.50 -6.99
C MET A 34 -10.39 -10.56 -6.19
N TYR A 35 -9.87 -11.02 -5.05
CA TYR A 35 -10.54 -12.02 -4.20
C TYR A 35 -11.95 -11.58 -3.77
N GLU A 36 -12.10 -10.30 -3.42
CA GLU A 36 -13.36 -9.70 -2.97
C GLU A 36 -14.35 -9.49 -4.13
N THR A 37 -13.86 -9.19 -5.34
CA THR A 37 -14.71 -8.99 -6.53
C THR A 37 -15.10 -10.28 -7.27
N HIS A 38 -14.59 -11.44 -6.84
CA HIS A 38 -14.96 -12.71 -7.47
C HIS A 38 -16.42 -13.09 -7.12
N PRO A 39 -17.27 -13.42 -8.12
CA PRO A 39 -18.69 -13.69 -7.93
C PRO A 39 -18.96 -14.93 -7.07
N ARG A 40 -17.95 -15.79 -6.89
CA ARG A 40 -18.01 -17.01 -6.07
C ARG A 40 -17.75 -16.74 -4.59
N ASN A 41 -17.14 -15.61 -4.25
CA ASN A 41 -16.80 -15.25 -2.87
C ASN A 41 -17.80 -14.32 -2.21
N ALA A 42 -18.74 -13.73 -2.98
CA ALA A 42 -19.90 -12.95 -2.57
C ALA A 42 -19.83 -12.45 -1.12
N ILE A 43 -18.79 -11.67 -0.80
CA ILE A 43 -18.63 -11.10 0.54
C ILE A 43 -19.80 -10.13 0.67
N PRO A 44 -20.66 -10.28 1.70
CA PRO A 44 -21.84 -9.45 1.81
C PRO A 44 -21.43 -7.98 1.86
N PRO A 45 -22.16 -7.10 1.14
CA PRO A 45 -21.90 -5.66 1.18
C PRO A 45 -22.04 -5.19 2.63
N GLY A 46 -20.98 -4.64 3.19
CA GLY A 46 -20.82 -4.26 4.60
C GLY A 46 -19.61 -4.90 5.31
N GLU A 47 -19.12 -6.04 4.83
CA GLU A 47 -17.98 -6.76 5.44
C GLU A 47 -16.64 -6.51 4.74
N THR A 48 -16.63 -5.66 3.71
CA THR A 48 -15.41 -5.39 2.95
C THR A 48 -14.45 -4.51 3.75
N LEU A 49 -13.14 -4.76 3.62
CA LEU A 49 -12.11 -3.90 4.23
C LEU A 49 -12.24 -2.45 3.76
N LEU A 50 -12.75 -2.24 2.55
CA LEU A 50 -12.96 -0.92 1.95
C LEU A 50 -14.10 -0.16 2.66
N GLU A 51 -15.19 -0.82 3.03
CA GLU A 51 -16.26 -0.21 3.82
C GLU A 51 -15.85 0.03 5.27
N LEU A 52 -15.13 -0.91 5.89
CA LEU A 52 -14.56 -0.73 7.24
C LEU A 52 -13.63 0.49 7.31
N THR A 53 -12.79 0.68 6.28
CA THR A 53 -11.88 1.83 6.20
C THR A 53 -12.61 3.13 5.92
N ARG A 54 -13.66 3.13 5.08
CA ARG A 54 -14.57 4.28 4.88
C ARG A 54 -15.26 4.67 6.17
N TRP A 55 -15.91 3.71 6.84
CA TRP A 55 -16.56 3.93 8.14
C TRP A 55 -15.59 4.51 9.17
N LYS A 56 -14.37 3.97 9.25
CA LYS A 56 -13.37 4.47 10.19
C LYS A 56 -12.95 5.90 9.86
N LEU A 57 -12.81 6.24 8.58
CA LEU A 57 -12.50 7.60 8.15
C LEU A 57 -13.64 8.57 8.48
N GLU A 58 -14.89 8.18 8.22
CA GLU A 58 -16.09 8.95 8.58
C GLU A 58 -16.18 9.16 10.09
N LYS A 59 -15.96 8.11 10.88
CA LYS A 59 -15.92 8.20 12.34
C LYS A 59 -14.85 9.18 12.83
N ARG A 60 -13.65 9.16 12.26
CA ARG A 60 -12.57 10.11 12.62
C ARG A 60 -12.89 11.55 12.23
N GLN A 61 -13.65 11.77 11.16
CA GLN A 61 -14.12 13.11 10.80
C GLN A 61 -15.22 13.61 11.75
N GLN A 62 -16.10 12.71 12.21
CA GLN A 62 -17.14 13.02 13.19
C GLN A 62 -16.57 13.25 14.60
N GLU A 63 -15.50 12.55 14.96
CA GLU A 63 -14.69 12.78 16.18
C GLU A 63 -13.80 14.04 16.06
N GLY A 64 -14.24 15.05 15.30
CA GLY A 64 -13.56 16.34 15.10
C GLY A 64 -12.96 16.85 16.41
N PRO A 65 -11.81 17.57 16.34
CA PRO A 65 -10.84 17.70 17.42
C PRO A 65 -11.56 17.90 18.75
N LYS A 66 -11.56 16.86 19.60
CA LYS A 66 -12.02 16.97 20.98
C LYS A 66 -11.22 18.10 21.58
N LYS A 67 -11.84 19.28 21.68
CA LYS A 67 -11.24 20.44 22.31
C LYS A 67 -10.94 19.99 23.75
N PRO A 68 -9.66 19.91 24.14
CA PRO A 68 -9.35 19.65 25.54
C PRO A 68 -9.88 20.87 26.31
N GLU A 69 -10.81 20.60 27.22
CA GLU A 69 -11.37 21.60 28.15
C GLU A 69 -10.34 21.97 29.21
#